data_AF-A0A2A3XWJ0-F1
#
_entry.id   AF-A0A2A3XWJ0-F1
#
_cell.length_a   1.000
_cell.length_b   1.000
_cell.length_c   1.000
_cell.angle_alpha   90.00
_cell.angle_beta   90.00
_cell.angle_gamma   90.00
#
_symmetry.space_group_name_H-M   'P 1'
#
loop_
_entity.id
_entity.type
_entity.pdbx_description
1 polymer ?
#
loop_
_entity_poly.entity_id
_entity_poly.type
_entity_poly.pdbx_seq_one_letter_code
_entity_poly.pdbx_strand_id
1 'polypeptide(L)' 'MRGMGTVHAEPRASVSSPCYRVNFWSQPHPGNAWNLDAYALVEVQGVSQALRWVDEQADYPGLSAFRERPG' A
#
# COMPACT_ATOMS: atom_id res chain seq x y z
N MET A 1 34.37 -6.59 28.72
CA MET A 1 33.93 -5.98 27.44
C MET A 1 32.62 -5.25 27.73
N ARG A 2 32.59 -3.92 27.61
CA ARG A 2 31.40 -3.11 27.91
C ARG A 2 30.47 -3.17 26.69
N GLY A 3 29.22 -3.60 26.87
CA GLY A 3 28.24 -3.68 25.78
C GLY A 3 28.00 -2.30 25.16
N MET A 4 28.14 -2.21 23.83
CA MET A 4 27.75 -1.03 23.08
C MET A 4 26.23 -0.88 23.20
N GLY A 5 25.79 0.22 23.81
CA GLY A 5 24.37 0.54 23.91
C GLY A 5 23.75 0.72 22.52
N THR A 6 22.57 0.14 22.33
CA THR A 6 21.80 0.25 21.09
C THR A 6 21.43 1.72 20.87
N VAL A 7 21.97 2.35 19.83
CA VAL A 7 21.55 3.69 19.42
C VAL A 7 20.22 3.53 18.70
N HIS A 8 19.14 3.89 19.36
CA HIS A 8 17.83 4.00 18.72
C HIS A 8 17.87 5.20 17.77
N ALA A 9 17.52 5.00 16.51
CA ALA A 9 17.39 6.09 15.56
C ALA A 9 16.41 7.13 16.11
N GLU A 10 16.77 8.42 16.04
CA GLU A 10 15.90 9.54 16.43
C GLU A 10 14.52 9.37 15.76
N PRO A 11 13.41 9.70 16.45
CA PRO A 11 12.08 9.60 15.87
C PRO A 11 12.01 10.51 14.65
N ARG A 12 12.10 9.91 13.46
CA ARG A 12 11.81 10.64 12.22
C ARG A 12 10.38 11.14 12.37
N ALA A 13 10.17 12.44 12.19
CA ALA A 13 8.84 13.03 12.22
C ALA A 13 7.93 12.14 11.37
N SER A 14 6.98 11.46 12.02
CA SER A 14 6.01 10.63 11.33
C SER A 14 5.17 11.58 10.51
N VAL A 15 5.51 11.72 9.24
CA VAL A 15 4.60 12.35 8.29
C VAL A 15 3.41 11.42 8.26
N SER A 16 2.34 11.80 8.97
CA SER A 16 1.06 11.09 8.99
C SER A 16 0.37 11.28 7.64
N SER A 17 1.04 10.91 6.57
CA SER A 17 0.45 10.77 5.26
C SER A 17 -0.39 9.50 5.27
N PRO A 18 -1.62 9.54 4.77
CA PRO A 18 -2.44 8.35 4.68
C PRO A 18 -1.76 7.31 3.78
N CYS A 19 -1.69 6.07 4.26
CA CYS A 19 -1.31 4.92 3.44
C CYS A 19 -2.58 4.25 2.90
N TYR A 20 -2.56 3.87 1.63
CA TYR A 20 -3.65 3.12 1.01
C TYR A 20 -3.13 1.79 0.48
N ARG A 21 -3.82 0.71 0.83
CA ARG A 21 -3.61 -0.60 0.23
C ARG A 21 -4.55 -0.74 -0.96
N VAL A 22 -3.98 -0.96 -2.13
CA VAL A 22 -4.70 -1.23 -3.38
C VAL A 22 -4.55 -2.70 -3.70
N ASN A 23 -5.67 -3.39 -3.88
CA ASN A 23 -5.72 -4.79 -4.26
C ASN A 23 -6.27 -4.92 -5.68
N PHE A 24 -5.55 -5.63 -6.54
CA PHE A 24 -5.96 -6.02 -7.88
C PHE A 24 -6.24 -7.51 -7.89
N TRP A 25 -7.48 -7.86 -8.18
CA TRP A 25 -7.93 -9.24 -8.26
C TRP A 25 -8.11 -9.61 -9.72
N SER A 26 -7.36 -10.60 -10.19
CA SER A 26 -7.51 -11.13 -11.53
C SER A 26 -7.78 -12.63 -11.48
N GLN A 27 -8.71 -13.09 -12.31
CA GLN A 27 -8.89 -14.51 -12.56
C GLN A 27 -8.39 -14.81 -13.98
N PRO A 28 -7.22 -15.45 -14.14
CA PRO A 28 -6.63 -15.64 -15.47
C PRO A 28 -7.51 -16.47 -16.41
N HIS A 29 -8.20 -17.48 -15.86
CA HIS A 29 -9.10 -18.37 -16.60
C HIS A 29 -10.26 -18.82 -15.70
N PRO A 30 -11.47 -19.03 -16.26
CA PRO A 30 -12.58 -19.64 -15.53
C PRO A 30 -12.17 -21.01 -14.97
N GLY A 31 -12.30 -21.19 -13.65
CA GLY A 31 -11.91 -22.42 -12.95
C GLY A 31 -10.55 -22.36 -12.24
N ASN A 32 -9.74 -21.33 -12.49
CA ASN A 32 -8.54 -21.06 -11.69
C ASN A 32 -8.87 -20.26 -10.43
N ALA A 33 -7.98 -20.34 -9.43
CA ALA A 33 -8.02 -19.46 -8.28
C ALA A 33 -7.79 -17.99 -8.68
N TRP A 34 -8.31 -17.07 -7.87
CA TRP A 34 -8.07 -15.65 -8.02
C TRP A 34 -6.66 -15.30 -7.58
N ASN A 35 -5.94 -14.56 -8.42
CA ASN A 35 -4.66 -13.97 -8.06
C ASN A 35 -4.90 -12.59 -7.45
N LEU A 36 -4.16 -12.30 -6.38
CA LEU A 36 -4.15 -11.00 -5.72
C LEU A 36 -2.78 -10.35 -5.91
N ASP A 37 -2.75 -9.23 -6.60
CA ASP A 37 -1.64 -8.29 -6.58
C ASP A 37 -1.99 -7.13 -5.65
N ALA A 38 -1.11 -6.79 -4.71
CA ALA A 38 -1.36 -5.74 -3.72
C ALA A 38 -0.23 -4.72 -3.68
N TYR A 39 -0.61 -3.44 -3.69
CA TYR A 39 0.31 -2.29 -3.62
C TYR A 39 0.00 -1.44 -2.38
N ALA A 40 1.05 -0.96 -1.72
CA ALA A 40 0.95 0.03 -0.67
C ALA A 40 1.33 1.41 -1.22
N LEU A 41 0.36 2.31 -1.31
CA LEU A 41 0.57 3.70 -1.70
C LEU A 41 0.88 4.53 -0.44
N VAL A 42 2.14 4.94 -0.32
CA VAL A 42 2.63 5.81 0.73
C VAL A 42 2.72 7.25 0.24
N GLU A 43 2.77 8.21 1.17
CA GLU A 43 2.95 9.65 0.89
C GLU A 43 1.90 10.28 -0.04
N VAL A 44 0.77 9.60 -0.26
CA VAL A 44 -0.35 10.14 -1.02
C VAL A 44 -1.10 11.17 -0.18
N GLN A 45 -1.42 12.30 -0.81
CA GLN A 45 -2.07 13.45 -0.18
C GLN A 45 -3.56 13.21 0.09
N GLY A 46 -4.15 12.18 -0.51
CA GLY A 46 -5.56 11.85 -0.34
C GLY A 46 -6.06 10.77 -1.30
N VAL A 47 -7.31 10.36 -1.10
CA VAL A 47 -7.95 9.27 -1.85
C VAL A 47 -8.02 9.55 -3.35
N SER A 48 -8.20 10.81 -3.78
CA SER A 48 -8.24 11.17 -5.20
C SER A 48 -6.92 10.90 -5.91
N GLN A 49 -5.78 11.07 -5.23
CA GLN A 49 -4.47 10.76 -5.80
C GLN A 49 -4.26 9.24 -5.90
N ALA A 50 -4.71 8.50 -4.89
CA ALA A 50 -4.69 7.03 -4.92
C ALA A 50 -5.57 6.48 -6.06
N LEU A 51 -6.77 7.04 -6.26
CA LEU A 51 -7.66 6.64 -7.36
C LEU A 51 -7.10 6.99 -8.74
N ARG A 52 -6.47 8.17 -8.90
CA ARG A 52 -5.79 8.51 -10.16
C ARG A 52 -4.63 7.55 -10.46
N TRP A 53 -3.80 7.24 -9.46
CA TRP A 53 -2.72 6.26 -9.62
C TRP A 53 -3.28 4.91 -10.07
N VAL A 54 -4.39 4.49 -9.49
CA VAL A 54 -5.09 3.27 -9.89
C VAL A 54 -5.57 3.33 -11.34
N ASP A 55 -6.19 4.43 -11.78
CA ASP A 55 -6.66 4.59 -13.16
C ASP A 55 -5.49 4.55 -14.16
N GLU A 56 -4.30 5.00 -13.76
CA GLU A 56 -3.08 4.85 -14.56
C GLU A 56 -2.61 3.39 -14.67
N GLN A 57 -3.02 2.49 -13.76
CA GLN A 57 -2.73 1.05 -13.79
C GLN A 57 -3.78 0.23 -14.57
N ALA A 58 -4.56 0.84 -15.49
CA ALA A 58 -5.78 0.31 -16.13
C ALA A 58 -5.73 -1.07 -16.83
N ASP A 59 -4.61 -1.80 -16.82
CA ASP A 59 -4.53 -3.18 -17.30
C ASP A 59 -5.12 -4.23 -16.34
N TYR A 60 -5.57 -3.84 -15.13
CA TYR A 60 -6.10 -4.77 -14.13
C TYR A 60 -7.64 -4.70 -13.99
N PRO A 61 -8.40 -5.62 -14.60
CA PRO A 61 -9.85 -5.70 -14.42
C PRO A 61 -10.20 -6.31 -13.06
N GLY A 62 -10.37 -5.46 -12.03
CA GLY A 62 -10.86 -5.86 -10.70
C GLY A 62 -10.20 -5.10 -9.57
N LEU A 63 -10.76 -3.94 -9.19
CA LEU A 63 -10.16 -3.02 -8.22
C LEU A 63 -10.86 -3.03 -6.86
N SER A 64 -10.09 -3.01 -5.78
CA SER A 64 -10.56 -2.52 -4.47
C SER A 64 -9.45 -1.78 -3.71
N ALA A 65 -9.73 -0.55 -3.27
CA ALA A 65 -8.80 0.27 -2.47
C ALA A 65 -9.28 0.41 -1.02
N PHE A 66 -8.38 0.19 -0.07
CA PHE A 66 -8.64 0.28 1.36
C PHE A 66 -7.66 1.25 2.01
N ARG A 67 -8.15 2.12 2.90
CA ARG A 67 -7.29 3.00 3.70
C ARG A 67 -6.74 2.22 4.88
N GLU A 68 -5.43 2.21 5.06
CA GLU A 68 -4.81 1.64 6.25
C GLU A 68 -4.99 2.59 7.44
N ARG A 69 -5.38 2.04 8.59
CA ARG A 69 -5.45 2.79 9.84
C ARG A 69 -4.09 2.70 10.53
N PRO A 70 -3.52 3.81 11.00
CA PRO A 70 -2.32 3.74 11.84
C PRO A 70 -2.65 2.96 13.13
N GLY A 71 -1.77 2.02 13.48
CA GLY A 71 -1.81 1.22 14.71
C GLY A 71 -1.23 1.94 15.90
#